data_AF-A0A6N3G5V8-F1
#
_entry.id   AF-A0A6N3G5V8-F1
#
_cell.length_a   1.000
_cell.length_b   1.000
_cell.length_c   1.000
_cell.angle_alpha   90.00
_cell.angle_beta   90.00
_cell.angle_gamma   90.00
#
_symmetry.space_group_name_H-M   'P 1'
#
loop_
_entity.id
_entity.type
_entity.pdbx_description
1 polymer ?
#
loop_
_entity_poly.entity_id
_entity_poly.type
_entity_poly.pdbx_seq_one_letter_code
_entity_poly.pdbx_strand_id
1 'polypeptide(L)'
;MNTFIKNYSYESIVKKFKILYFLNVADIIFTIVLLQTNLFEEGNKVMATIVDNPLKAVFIKVILVFFLIRFILYRMKDATLKQLKISNYILIVITILYSLVLLTHILNISLIISIFLTYS
;
A
#
# COMPACT_ATOMS: atom_id res chain seq x y z
N MET A 1 6.19 -24.46 -2.63
CA MET A 1 5.62 -23.13 -2.33
C MET A 1 5.97 -22.63 -0.92
N ASN A 2 7.26 -22.62 -0.53
CA ASN A 2 7.70 -22.12 0.78
C ASN A 2 9.00 -21.27 0.68
N THR A 3 9.40 -20.92 -0.55
CA THR A 3 10.63 -20.19 -0.83
C THR A 3 10.45 -18.68 -0.66
N PHE A 4 9.29 -18.09 -0.97
CA PHE A 4 9.12 -16.64 -0.92
C PHE A 4 9.20 -16.04 0.49
N ILE A 5 8.59 -16.71 1.49
CA ILE A 5 8.59 -16.26 2.89
C ILE A 5 9.98 -16.43 3.52
N LYS A 6 10.63 -17.57 3.27
CA LYS A 6 11.95 -17.90 3.83
C LYS A 6 13.12 -17.29 3.06
N ASN A 7 12.89 -16.77 1.84
CA ASN A 7 13.92 -16.13 1.03
C ASN A 7 14.03 -14.64 1.36
N TYR A 8 15.10 -14.31 2.08
CA TYR A 8 15.50 -12.96 2.46
C TYR A 8 16.68 -12.44 1.63
N SER A 9 16.94 -12.99 0.43
CA SER A 9 17.91 -12.41 -0.49
C SER A 9 17.52 -10.99 -0.88
N TYR A 10 18.50 -10.17 -1.27
CA TYR A 10 18.25 -8.81 -1.73
C TYR A 10 17.24 -8.76 -2.90
N GLU A 11 17.35 -9.67 -3.87
CA GLU A 11 16.44 -9.75 -5.03
C GLU A 11 15.00 -10.09 -4.59
N SER A 12 14.86 -10.96 -3.60
CA SER A 12 13.56 -11.30 -3.00
C SER A 12 12.93 -10.09 -2.30
N ILE A 13 13.74 -9.34 -1.55
CA ILE A 13 13.31 -8.10 -0.88
C ILE A 13 12.90 -7.03 -1.90
N VAL A 14 13.66 -6.85 -2.99
CA VAL A 14 13.29 -5.93 -4.08
C VAL A 14 11.91 -6.28 -4.65
N LYS A 15 11.62 -7.57 -4.88
CA LYS A 15 10.28 -8.00 -5.33
C LYS A 15 9.20 -7.67 -4.30
N LYS A 16 9.45 -7.88 -3.01
CA LYS A 16 8.50 -7.53 -1.93
C LYS A 16 8.23 -6.02 -1.86
N PHE A 17 9.25 -5.19 -1.98
CA PHE A 17 9.06 -3.73 -2.05
C PHE A 17 8.25 -3.30 -3.27
N LYS A 18 8.43 -3.95 -4.44
CA LYS A 18 7.58 -3.68 -5.62
C LYS A 18 6.11 -4.00 -5.37
N ILE A 19 5.84 -5.14 -4.72
CA ILE A 19 4.46 -5.51 -4.32
C ILE A 19 3.90 -4.49 -3.35
N LEU A 20 4.66 -4.13 -2.30
CA LEU A 20 4.23 -3.15 -1.32
C LEU A 20 3.97 -1.77 -1.94
N TYR A 21 4.83 -1.34 -2.88
CA TYR A 21 4.62 -0.11 -3.63
C TYR A 21 3.34 -0.16 -4.46
N PHE A 22 3.11 -1.25 -5.18
CA PHE A 22 1.87 -1.45 -5.93
C PHE A 22 0.63 -1.38 -5.04
N LEU A 23 0.65 -2.07 -3.89
CA LEU A 23 -0.45 -2.02 -2.92
C LEU A 23 -0.70 -0.59 -2.42
N ASN A 24 0.36 0.16 -2.11
CA ASN A 24 0.25 1.54 -1.65
C ASN A 24 -0.25 2.51 -2.74
N VAL A 25 0.03 2.25 -4.02
CA VAL A 25 -0.54 3.00 -5.14
C VAL A 25 -2.01 2.65 -5.35
N ALA A 26 -2.37 1.37 -5.29
CA ALA A 26 -3.75 0.92 -5.42
C ALA A 26 -4.63 1.45 -4.26
N ASP A 27 -4.10 1.44 -3.04
CA ASP A 27 -4.69 2.03 -1.83
C ASP A 27 -5.15 3.46 -2.10
N ILE A 28 -4.24 4.37 -2.48
CA ILE A 28 -4.59 5.78 -2.66
C ILE A 28 -5.57 6.01 -3.82
N ILE A 29 -5.50 5.21 -4.89
CA ILE A 29 -6.46 5.28 -5.99
C ILE A 29 -7.86 4.93 -5.48
N PHE A 30 -8.01 3.83 -4.75
CA PHE A 30 -9.32 3.44 -4.23
C PHE A 30 -9.82 4.39 -3.15
N THR A 31 -8.95 4.93 -2.29
CA THR A 31 -9.35 5.96 -1.33
C THR A 31 -9.97 7.17 -2.06
N ILE A 32 -9.32 7.69 -3.11
CA ILE A 32 -9.83 8.84 -3.86
C ILE A 32 -11.17 8.51 -4.55
N VAL A 33 -11.28 7.34 -5.18
CA VAL A 33 -12.53 6.89 -5.83
C VAL A 33 -13.67 6.78 -4.81
N LEU A 34 -13.40 6.19 -3.65
CA LEU A 34 -14.40 6.04 -2.59
C LEU A 34 -14.85 7.40 -2.04
N LEU A 35 -13.92 8.32 -1.79
CA LEU A 35 -14.26 9.66 -1.28
C LEU A 35 -15.15 10.45 -2.25
N GLN A 36 -15.00 10.24 -3.57
CA GLN A 36 -15.86 10.88 -4.58
C GLN A 36 -17.33 10.44 -4.51
N THR A 37 -17.62 9.30 -3.86
CA THR A 37 -19.00 8.80 -3.73
C THR A 37 -19.81 9.53 -2.67
N ASN A 38 -19.18 10.30 -1.78
CA ASN A 38 -19.78 10.88 -0.55
C ASN A 38 -20.40 9.85 0.41
N LEU A 39 -20.18 8.54 0.18
CA LEU A 39 -20.65 7.44 1.04
C LEU A 39 -19.52 6.81 1.86
N PHE A 40 -18.31 7.36 1.74
CA PHE A 40 -17.11 6.88 2.42
C PHE A 40 -16.36 8.07 3.01
N GLU A 41 -15.82 7.88 4.22
CA GLU A 41 -15.00 8.86 4.92
C GLU A 41 -13.65 8.25 5.31
N GLU A 42 -12.59 9.04 5.22
CA GLU A 42 -11.26 8.63 5.64
C GLU A 42 -11.12 8.69 7.17
N GLY A 43 -11.06 7.51 7.81
CA GLY A 43 -10.98 7.41 9.28
C GLY A 43 -9.65 7.89 9.86
N ASN A 44 -8.56 7.85 9.09
CA ASN A 44 -7.26 8.36 9.54
C ASN A 44 -7.20 9.89 9.40
N LYS A 45 -7.29 10.62 10.52
CA LYS A 45 -7.24 12.10 10.56
C LYS A 45 -6.04 12.70 9.82
N VAL A 46 -4.87 12.07 9.87
CA VAL A 46 -3.68 12.57 9.14
C VAL A 46 -3.90 12.39 7.64
N MET A 47 -4.37 11.22 7.23
CA MET A 47 -4.65 10.92 5.83
C MET A 47 -5.78 11.79 5.28
N ALA A 48 -6.81 12.08 6.06
CA ALA A 48 -7.91 12.99 5.71
C ALA A 48 -7.39 14.36 5.22
N THR A 49 -6.40 14.94 5.91
CA THR A 49 -5.78 16.22 5.49
C THR A 49 -4.90 16.13 4.23
N ILE A 50 -4.54 14.92 3.83
CA ILE A 50 -3.72 14.66 2.65
C ILE A 50 -4.61 14.42 1.43
N VAL A 51 -5.68 13.64 1.59
CA VAL A 51 -6.64 13.28 0.51
C VAL A 51 -7.58 14.42 0.12
N ASP A 52 -7.73 15.43 0.97
CA ASP A 52 -8.49 16.66 0.66
C ASP A 52 -8.00 17.34 -0.65
N ASN A 53 -6.72 17.18 -0.98
CA ASN A 53 -6.18 17.55 -2.27
C ASN A 53 -5.64 16.30 -3.00
N PRO A 54 -6.31 15.82 -4.07
CA PRO A 54 -5.90 14.61 -4.79
C PRO A 54 -4.46 14.67 -5.33
N LEU A 55 -3.98 15.85 -5.75
CA LEU A 55 -2.60 16.02 -6.22
C LEU A 55 -1.61 15.88 -5.06
N LYS A 56 -1.92 16.43 -3.89
CA LYS A 56 -1.11 16.28 -2.67
C LYS A 56 -1.06 14.81 -2.24
N ALA A 57 -2.20 14.12 -2.27
CA ALA A 57 -2.29 12.69 -2.00
C ALA A 57 -1.40 11.87 -2.94
N VAL A 58 -1.51 12.08 -4.25
CA VAL A 58 -0.67 11.39 -5.24
C VAL A 58 0.81 11.72 -5.03
N PHE A 59 1.16 12.98 -4.79
CA PHE A 59 2.56 13.36 -4.54
C PHE A 59 3.14 12.64 -3.32
N ILE A 60 2.42 12.63 -2.19
CA ILE A 60 2.89 12.01 -0.95
C ILE A 60 2.91 10.50 -1.06
N LYS A 61 1.83 9.86 -1.54
CA LYS A 61 1.70 8.40 -1.56
C LYS A 61 2.43 7.75 -2.72
N VAL A 62 2.58 8.41 -3.87
CA VAL A 62 3.20 7.80 -5.06
C VAL A 62 4.64 8.27 -5.21
N ILE A 63 4.84 9.59 -5.36
CA ILE A 63 6.15 10.15 -5.73
C ILE A 63 7.14 10.04 -4.56
N LEU A 64 6.77 10.55 -3.39
CA LEU A 64 7.65 10.54 -2.22
C LEU A 64 7.97 9.11 -1.77
N VAL A 65 6.96 8.22 -1.70
CA VAL A 65 7.18 6.81 -1.34
C VAL A 65 8.06 6.09 -2.35
N PHE A 66 7.93 6.37 -3.65
CA PHE A 66 8.80 5.79 -4.67
C PHE A 66 10.28 6.12 -4.41
N PHE A 67 10.58 7.40 -4.16
CA PHE A 67 11.95 7.82 -3.85
C PHE A 67 12.46 7.22 -2.54
N LEU A 68 11.61 7.14 -1.51
CA LEU A 68 11.96 6.53 -0.24
C LEU A 68 12.30 5.04 -0.39
N ILE A 69 11.48 4.28 -1.13
CA ILE A 69 11.74 2.86 -1.41
C ILE A 69 13.04 2.71 -2.21
N ARG A 70 13.28 3.56 -3.21
CA ARG A 70 14.54 3.55 -3.98
C ARG A 70 15.75 3.79 -3.10
N PHE A 71 15.67 4.76 -2.19
CA PHE A 71 16.73 5.05 -1.23
C PHE A 71 16.99 3.87 -0.29
N ILE A 72 15.94 3.27 0.28
CA ILE A 72 16.05 2.10 1.15
C ILE A 72 16.70 0.94 0.40
N LEU A 73 16.21 0.61 -0.81
CA LEU A 73 16.79 -0.47 -1.62
C LEU A 73 18.25 -0.23 -1.98
N TYR A 74 18.64 1.03 -2.26
CA TYR A 74 20.05 1.37 -2.48
C TYR A 74 20.91 1.03 -1.26
N ARG A 75 20.48 1.42 -0.05
CA ARG A 75 21.18 1.11 1.21
C ARG A 75 21.19 -0.39 1.54
N MET A 76 20.18 -1.14 1.10
CA MET A 76 20.07 -2.58 1.37
C MET A 76 21.03 -3.44 0.56
N LYS A 77 21.69 -2.92 -0.48
CA LYS A 77 22.73 -3.66 -1.22
C LYS A 77 23.89 -4.07 -0.32
N ASP A 78 24.22 -3.23 0.65
CA ASP A 78 25.33 -3.44 1.58
C ASP A 78 24.86 -3.97 2.95
N ALA A 79 23.60 -4.45 3.03
CA ALA A 79 23.03 -4.90 4.30
C ALA A 79 23.53 -6.30 4.70
N THR A 80 23.78 -6.47 6.00
CA THR A 80 24.14 -7.77 6.57
C THR A 80 22.99 -8.78 6.47
N LEU A 81 23.32 -10.06 6.53
CA LEU A 81 22.33 -11.14 6.54
C LEU A 81 21.25 -10.97 7.61
N LYS A 82 21.64 -10.49 8.81
CA LYS A 82 20.72 -10.23 9.92
C LYS A 82 19.73 -9.10 9.57
N GLN A 83 20.21 -8.01 8.98
CA GLN A 83 19.36 -6.89 8.54
C GLN A 83 18.40 -7.31 7.43
N LEU A 84 18.85 -8.13 6.46
CA LEU A 84 17.99 -8.65 5.40
C LEU A 84 16.87 -9.55 5.96
N LYS A 85 17.18 -10.42 6.93
CA LYS A 85 16.18 -11.27 7.59
C LYS A 85 15.11 -10.44 8.32
N ILE A 86 15.53 -9.45 9.10
CA ILE A 86 14.62 -8.56 9.83
C ILE A 86 13.74 -7.78 8.84
N SER A 87 14.35 -7.21 7.81
CA SER A 87 13.63 -6.45 6.78
C SER A 87 12.60 -7.31 6.04
N ASN A 88 12.93 -8.57 5.73
CA ASN A 88 12.00 -9.50 5.11
C ASN A 88 10.77 -9.77 5.99
N TYR A 89 10.95 -9.95 7.30
CA TYR A 89 9.84 -10.13 8.22
C TYR A 89 8.95 -8.89 8.29
N ILE A 90 9.56 -7.70 8.45
CA ILE A 90 8.85 -6.42 8.48
C ILE A 90 8.05 -6.23 7.17
N LEU A 91 8.66 -6.47 6.01
CA LEU A 91 7.99 -6.33 4.72
C LEU A 91 6.80 -7.26 4.58
N ILE A 92 6.91 -8.51 5.04
CA ILE A 92 5.79 -9.45 5.01
C ILE A 92 4.63 -8.93 5.86
N VAL A 93 4.89 -8.52 7.09
CA VAL A 93 3.86 -7.99 7.99
C VAL A 93 3.19 -6.76 7.39
N ILE A 94 3.96 -5.78 6.92
CA ILE A 94 3.42 -4.56 6.30
C ILE A 94 2.62 -4.90 5.04
N THR A 95 3.10 -5.82 4.20
CA THR A 95 2.38 -6.24 2.97
C THR A 95 1.02 -6.85 3.32
N ILE A 96 0.94 -7.68 4.38
CA ILE A 96 -0.33 -8.25 4.85
C ILE A 96 -1.28 -7.14 5.30
N LEU A 97 -0.81 -6.18 6.10
CA LEU A 97 -1.64 -5.05 6.56
C LEU A 97 -2.18 -4.22 5.39
N TYR A 98 -1.33 -3.89 4.42
CA TYR A 98 -1.75 -3.16 3.21
C TYR A 98 -2.75 -3.97 2.37
N SER A 99 -2.58 -5.29 2.29
CA SER A 99 -3.53 -6.16 1.59
C SER A 99 -4.91 -6.17 2.26
N LEU A 100 -4.95 -6.12 3.60
CA LEU A 100 -6.20 -6.03 4.36
C LEU A 100 -6.90 -4.69 4.14
N VAL A 101 -6.17 -3.58 4.13
CA VAL A 101 -6.73 -2.25 3.81
C VAL A 101 -7.27 -2.22 2.37
N LEU A 102 -6.54 -2.78 1.41
CA LEU A 102 -7.02 -2.86 0.04
C LEU A 102 -8.30 -3.71 -0.07
N LEU A 103 -8.40 -4.78 0.71
CA LEU A 103 -9.61 -5.60 0.79
C LEU A 103 -10.79 -4.81 1.34
N THR A 104 -10.60 -3.97 2.37
CA THR A 104 -11.70 -3.13 2.87
C THR A 104 -12.17 -2.12 1.82
N HIS A 105 -11.27 -1.57 1.01
CA HIS A 105 -11.66 -0.72 -0.12
C HIS A 105 -12.51 -1.48 -1.16
N ILE A 106 -12.10 -2.68 -1.56
CA ILE A 106 -12.86 -3.51 -2.51
C ILE A 106 -14.25 -3.85 -1.97
N LEU A 107 -14.36 -4.17 -0.68
CA LEU A 107 -15.65 -4.45 -0.03
C LEU A 107 -16.55 -3.22 -0.01
N ASN A 108 -16.01 -2.03 0.30
CA ASN A 108 -16.79 -0.78 0.27
C ASN A 108 -17.25 -0.43 -1.15
N ILE A 109 -16.39 -0.57 -2.16
CA ILE A 109 -16.78 -0.35 -3.57
C ILE A 109 -17.91 -1.30 -3.94
N SER A 110 -17.79 -2.59 -3.59
CA SER A 110 -18.82 -3.60 -3.87
C SER A 110 -20.15 -3.26 -3.19
N LEU A 111 -20.11 -2.81 -1.93
CA LEU A 111 -21.30 -2.38 -1.19
C LEU A 111 -21.98 -1.18 -1.85
N ILE A 112 -21.20 -0.16 -2.22
CA ILE A 112 -21.72 1.05 -2.88
C ILE A 112 -22.38 0.70 -4.21
N ILE A 113 -21.74 -0.14 -5.04
CA ILE A 113 -22.34 -0.62 -6.30
C ILE A 113 -23.65 -1.35 -6.04
N SER A 114 -23.70 -2.23 -5.03
CA SER A 114 -24.93 -2.95 -4.67
C SER A 114 -26.06 -2.00 -4.26
N ILE A 115 -25.75 -0.93 -3.51
CA ILE A 115 -26.72 0.10 -3.14
C ILE A 115 -27.26 0.77 -4.40
N PHE A 116 -26.38 1.24 -5.30
CA PHE A 116 -26.81 1.88 -6.54
C PHE A 116 -27.71 0.98 -7.39
N LEU A 117 -27.38 -0.30 -7.56
CA LEU A 117 -28.19 -1.24 -8.34
C LEU A 117 -29.56 -1.58 -7.71
N THR A 118 -29.70 -1.43 -6.40
CA THR A 118 -30.94 -1.74 -5.69
C THR A 118 -31.93 -0.58 -5.71
N TYR A 119 -31.42 0.66 -5.75
CA TYR A 119 -32.22 1.88 -5.66
C TYR A 119 -32.28 2.68 -6.99
N SER A 120 -31.71 2.16 -8.08
CA SER A 120 -31.85 2.65 -9.46
C SER A 120 -33.01 1.99 -10.19
#